data_AF-A0A183B6Y0-F1
#
_entry.id   AF-A0A183B6Y0-F1
#
_cell.length_a   1.000
_cell.length_b   1.000
_cell.length_c   1.000
_cell.angle_alpha   90.00
_cell.angle_beta   90.00
_cell.angle_gamma   90.00
#
_symmetry.space_group_name_H-M   'P 1'
#
loop_
_entity.id
_entity.type
_entity.pdbx_description
1 polymer ?
#
loop_
_entity_poly.entity_id
_entity_poly.type
_entity_poly.pdbx_seq_one_letter_code
_entity_poly.pdbx_strand_id
1 'polypeptide(L)'
;MKLKESEARQSGSTMHVVAEKQTWPVIFTPEAAQPLTELVYRHPSIDLPNMELAPFDENPSIYWRFIREFDNFVDCRISNPGQKFLYLKHYCRGKARDAIEECVMLPKELGISRARDILKELFGQPFHVARTLIDWVLAEARKARNEPKSLVQLVMKMQNCFIALTQMSYEADLNALHTLEAVVRFLPADIQQRWAEEAVIIGRSGREPHFT
;
A
#
# COMPACT_ATOMS: atom_id res chain seq x y z
N MET A 1 -50.57 -19.52 -44.48
CA MET A 1 -51.30 -20.02 -45.68
C MET A 1 -50.72 -19.31 -46.92
N LYS A 2 -51.07 -19.69 -48.15
CA LYS A 2 -50.31 -19.33 -49.38
C LYS A 2 -50.68 -17.99 -50.03
N LEU A 3 -49.65 -17.31 -50.57
CA LEU A 3 -49.53 -16.62 -51.88
C LEU A 3 -50.66 -15.72 -52.43
N LYS A 4 -50.30 -14.53 -52.94
CA LYS A 4 -50.08 -14.31 -54.39
C LYS A 4 -49.43 -12.96 -54.77
N GLU A 5 -48.88 -12.89 -55.99
CA GLU A 5 -48.23 -11.70 -56.59
C GLU A 5 -49.07 -10.98 -57.67
N SER A 6 -48.68 -9.74 -58.00
CA SER A 6 -48.68 -9.12 -59.36
C SER A 6 -48.03 -7.71 -59.28
N GLU A 7 -46.79 -7.49 -59.74
CA GLU A 7 -46.39 -7.10 -61.12
C GLU A 7 -46.84 -5.70 -61.60
N ALA A 8 -45.88 -4.84 -62.00
CA ALA A 8 -45.60 -4.53 -63.42
C ALA A 8 -44.73 -3.25 -63.68
N ARG A 9 -43.67 -3.39 -64.51
CA ARG A 9 -43.15 -2.40 -65.51
C ARG A 9 -42.51 -1.07 -65.03
N GLN A 10 -41.60 -0.38 -65.76
CA GLN A 10 -40.62 -0.75 -66.81
C GLN A 10 -39.65 0.46 -67.04
N SER A 11 -38.52 0.26 -67.73
CA SER A 11 -37.55 1.28 -68.21
C SER A 11 -36.59 1.82 -67.13
N GLY A 12 -35.30 2.11 -67.38
CA GLY A 12 -34.53 2.21 -68.63
C GLY A 12 -33.92 3.63 -68.76
N SER A 13 -32.69 3.88 -69.23
CA SER A 13 -31.69 2.99 -69.84
C SER A 13 -30.25 3.47 -69.54
N THR A 14 -29.27 2.59 -69.64
CA THR A 14 -27.82 2.93 -69.66
C THR A 14 -27.37 3.29 -71.09
N MET A 15 -26.42 4.23 -71.26
CA MET A 15 -25.46 4.19 -72.37
C MET A 15 -24.18 5.03 -72.12
N HIS A 16 -23.14 4.75 -72.92
CA HIS A 16 -21.79 5.33 -72.87
C HIS A 16 -21.67 6.70 -73.55
N VAL A 17 -20.69 7.51 -73.11
CA VAL A 17 -19.70 8.19 -73.98
C VAL A 17 -18.34 8.17 -73.27
N VAL A 18 -17.21 8.18 -74.01
CA VAL A 18 -15.83 8.20 -73.47
C VAL A 18 -14.96 9.18 -74.27
N ALA A 19 -14.10 9.93 -73.55
CA ALA A 19 -13.03 10.83 -74.05
C ALA A 19 -13.49 12.13 -74.77
N GLU A 20 -12.69 13.20 -74.90
CA GLU A 20 -11.22 13.38 -74.70
C GLU A 20 -10.82 14.62 -73.83
N LYS A 21 -9.59 14.55 -73.27
CA LYS A 21 -8.50 15.57 -73.15
C LYS A 21 -8.86 17.08 -73.26
N GLN A 22 -8.29 18.04 -72.53
CA GLN A 22 -7.20 18.16 -71.50
C GLN A 22 -7.35 19.60 -70.86
N THR A 23 -6.53 20.21 -69.98
CA THR A 23 -5.12 20.06 -69.51
C THR A 23 -4.97 20.63 -68.07
N TRP A 24 -3.73 20.86 -67.59
CA TRP A 24 -3.32 21.61 -66.38
C TRP A 24 -2.40 22.80 -66.78
N PRO A 25 -1.90 23.69 -65.88
CA PRO A 25 -2.07 23.79 -64.41
C PRO A 25 -2.69 25.16 -63.99
N VAL A 26 -2.73 25.63 -62.73
CA VAL A 26 -1.63 26.08 -61.84
C VAL A 26 -1.99 25.82 -60.36
N ILE A 27 -0.97 25.66 -59.52
CA ILE A 27 -1.04 25.36 -58.08
C ILE A 27 -1.60 26.56 -57.28
N PHE A 28 -2.49 26.31 -56.33
CA PHE A 28 -2.83 27.25 -55.25
C PHE A 28 -2.46 26.61 -53.91
N THR A 29 -1.42 27.13 -53.24
CA THR A 29 -1.02 26.68 -51.90
C THR A 29 -1.88 27.32 -50.81
N PRO A 30 -2.17 26.61 -49.70
CA PRO A 30 -3.12 27.09 -48.69
C PRO A 30 -2.50 28.13 -47.75
N GLU A 31 -3.31 29.11 -47.33
CA GLU A 31 -2.92 30.13 -46.35
C GLU A 31 -3.78 30.06 -45.08
N ALA A 32 -3.12 30.21 -43.93
CA ALA A 32 -3.67 30.58 -42.61
C ALA A 32 -4.98 29.94 -42.14
N ALA A 33 -4.93 28.65 -41.78
CA ALA A 33 -5.79 28.09 -40.74
C ALA A 33 -4.92 27.34 -39.73
N GLN A 34 -4.60 27.98 -38.59
CA GLN A 34 -3.81 27.35 -37.52
C GLN A 34 -4.69 26.33 -36.77
N PRO A 35 -4.32 25.03 -36.73
CA PRO A 35 -4.82 24.17 -35.68
C PRO A 35 -4.25 24.70 -34.36
N LEU A 36 -5.09 24.81 -33.33
CA LEU A 36 -4.58 24.95 -31.97
C LEU A 36 -3.81 23.68 -31.66
N THR A 37 -2.48 23.74 -31.75
CA THR A 37 -1.61 22.71 -31.19
C THR A 37 -1.86 22.71 -29.69
N GLU A 38 -2.67 21.77 -29.25
CA GLU A 38 -2.80 21.40 -27.85
C GLU A 38 -1.38 21.27 -27.29
N LEU A 39 -0.99 22.23 -26.46
CA LEU A 39 0.25 22.16 -25.70
C LEU A 39 0.05 21.06 -24.67
N VAL A 40 0.25 19.82 -25.13
CA VAL A 40 0.51 18.67 -24.30
C VAL A 40 1.78 19.03 -23.54
N TYR A 41 1.59 19.66 -22.37
CA TYR A 41 2.57 19.76 -21.33
C TYR A 41 2.92 18.32 -20.96
N ARG A 42 3.90 17.77 -21.69
CA ARG A 42 4.69 16.64 -21.21
C ARG A 42 5.43 17.17 -20.00
N HIS A 43 4.72 17.12 -18.86
CA HIS A 43 5.34 17.20 -17.55
C HIS A 43 6.56 16.27 -17.63
N PRO A 44 7.78 16.76 -17.34
CA PRO A 44 8.95 15.90 -17.35
C PRO A 44 8.63 14.75 -16.41
N SER A 45 8.73 13.51 -16.90
CA SER A 45 8.56 12.32 -16.08
C SER A 45 9.48 12.48 -14.89
N ILE A 46 8.91 12.67 -13.70
CA ILE A 46 9.69 12.56 -12.48
C ILE A 46 9.96 11.08 -12.35
N ASP A 47 11.13 10.66 -12.84
CA ASP A 47 11.63 9.29 -12.72
C ASP A 47 11.93 9.04 -11.24
N LEU A 48 10.85 8.76 -10.50
CA LEU A 48 10.88 8.40 -9.09
C LEU A 48 11.79 7.18 -8.92
N PRO A 49 12.58 7.13 -7.83
CA PRO A 49 13.46 5.99 -7.58
C PRO A 49 12.64 4.70 -7.58
N ASN A 50 13.13 3.68 -8.28
CA ASN A 50 12.40 2.41 -8.41
C ASN A 50 12.13 1.82 -7.02
N MET A 51 10.86 1.72 -6.66
CA MET A 51 10.44 1.55 -5.27
C MET A 51 10.25 0.06 -4.96
N GLU A 52 11.28 -0.55 -4.38
CA GLU A 52 11.30 -1.96 -3.99
C GLU A 52 10.64 -2.17 -2.61
N LEU A 53 9.90 -3.27 -2.46
CA LEU A 53 9.30 -3.67 -1.18
C LEU A 53 10.36 -4.34 -0.29
N ALA A 54 10.41 -3.96 1.00
CA ALA A 54 11.31 -4.59 1.95
C ALA A 54 10.96 -6.09 2.12
N PRO A 55 11.94 -7.03 2.05
CA PRO A 55 11.69 -8.43 2.30
C PRO A 55 11.16 -8.70 3.72
N PHE A 56 10.26 -9.67 3.86
CA PHE A 56 9.73 -10.10 5.15
C PHE A 56 10.61 -11.20 5.76
N ASP A 57 11.26 -10.88 6.88
CA ASP A 57 12.30 -11.67 7.56
C ASP A 57 11.77 -12.47 8.77
N GLU A 58 10.52 -12.94 8.70
CA GLU A 58 9.78 -13.61 9.80
C GLU A 58 9.46 -12.73 11.02
N ASN A 59 9.97 -11.49 11.12
CA ASN A 59 9.84 -10.65 12.31
C ASN A 59 8.38 -10.14 12.51
N PRO A 60 7.67 -10.53 13.60
CA PRO A 60 6.28 -10.13 13.81
C PRO A 60 6.09 -8.61 13.86
N SER A 61 7.05 -7.86 14.40
CA SER A 61 6.97 -6.40 14.55
C SER A 61 6.86 -5.63 13.23
N ILE A 62 7.26 -6.24 12.10
CA ILE A 62 7.14 -5.63 10.77
C ILE A 62 5.99 -6.19 9.94
N TYR A 63 5.32 -7.26 10.38
CA TYR A 63 4.33 -8.01 9.58
C TYR A 63 3.22 -7.11 9.00
N TRP A 64 2.54 -6.33 9.84
CA TRP A 64 1.41 -5.50 9.41
C TRP A 64 1.84 -4.36 8.46
N ARG A 65 3.06 -3.86 8.64
CA ARG A 65 3.68 -2.92 7.70
C ARG A 65 3.98 -3.61 6.35
N PHE A 66 4.62 -4.77 6.37
CA PHE A 66 4.91 -5.55 5.16
C PHE A 66 3.65 -5.86 4.35
N ILE A 67 2.56 -6.29 4.99
CA ILE A 67 1.28 -6.53 4.30
C ILE A 67 0.71 -5.22 3.72
N ARG A 68 0.73 -4.12 4.48
CA ARG A 68 0.24 -2.80 3.99
C ARG A 68 1.06 -2.29 2.81
N GLU A 69 2.38 -2.45 2.84
CA GLU A 69 3.30 -2.09 1.75
C GLU A 69 3.09 -3.02 0.54
N PHE A 70 2.98 -4.33 0.74
CA PHE A 70 2.66 -5.29 -0.32
C PHE A 70 1.34 -4.95 -1.03
N ASP A 71 0.31 -4.59 -0.26
CA ASP A 71 -0.99 -4.21 -0.82
C ASP A 71 -0.86 -2.97 -1.72
N ASN A 72 -0.13 -1.95 -1.25
CA ASN A 72 0.13 -0.71 -1.99
C ASN A 72 1.02 -0.91 -3.24
N PHE A 73 2.03 -1.78 -3.18
CA PHE A 73 3.01 -1.98 -4.26
C PHE A 73 2.62 -3.03 -5.30
N VAL A 74 1.97 -4.12 -4.87
CA VAL A 74 1.71 -5.30 -5.69
C VAL A 74 0.22 -5.49 -5.92
N ASP A 75 -0.58 -5.48 -4.85
CA ASP A 75 -1.99 -5.85 -4.93
C ASP A 75 -2.82 -4.87 -5.77
N CYS A 76 -2.54 -3.57 -5.64
CA CYS A 76 -3.12 -2.49 -6.44
C CYS A 76 -2.60 -2.41 -7.88
N ARG A 77 -1.50 -3.09 -8.25
CA ARG A 77 -0.84 -2.95 -9.57
C ARG A 77 -0.97 -4.18 -10.48
N ILE A 78 -1.18 -5.35 -9.91
CA ILE A 78 -1.16 -6.63 -10.64
C ILE A 78 -2.51 -7.33 -10.51
N SER A 79 -3.32 -7.34 -11.56
CA SER A 79 -4.67 -7.95 -11.52
C SER A 79 -4.67 -9.49 -11.43
N ASN A 80 -3.56 -10.16 -11.76
CA ASN A 80 -3.48 -11.63 -11.83
C ASN A 80 -3.12 -12.24 -10.45
N PRO A 81 -4.00 -13.02 -9.81
CA PRO A 81 -3.77 -13.55 -8.45
C PRO A 81 -2.56 -14.49 -8.35
N GLY A 82 -2.24 -15.23 -9.42
CA GLY A 82 -1.05 -16.08 -9.47
C GLY A 82 0.25 -15.27 -9.49
N GLN A 83 0.26 -14.13 -10.20
CA GLN A 83 1.40 -13.20 -10.15
C GLN A 83 1.50 -12.51 -8.78
N LYS A 84 0.38 -12.08 -8.17
CA LYS A 84 0.37 -11.57 -6.79
C LYS A 84 1.02 -12.56 -5.83
N PHE A 85 0.63 -13.84 -5.90
CA PHE A 85 1.23 -14.90 -5.08
C PHE A 85 2.74 -15.06 -5.32
N LEU A 86 3.19 -15.08 -6.57
CA LEU A 86 4.63 -15.19 -6.88
C LEU A 86 5.44 -14.00 -6.32
N TYR A 87 4.89 -12.78 -6.34
CA TYR A 87 5.52 -11.64 -5.68
C TYR A 87 5.52 -11.75 -4.15
N LEU A 88 4.42 -12.21 -3.53
CA LEU A 88 4.36 -12.42 -2.07
C LEU A 88 5.44 -13.42 -1.63
N LYS A 89 5.52 -14.55 -2.34
CA LYS A 89 6.54 -15.60 -2.18
C LYS A 89 7.96 -15.09 -2.47
N HIS A 90 8.13 -14.16 -3.41
CA HIS A 90 9.43 -13.54 -3.73
C HIS A 90 9.91 -12.60 -2.62
N TYR A 91 9.04 -11.93 -1.87
CA TYR A 91 9.45 -11.03 -0.78
C TYR A 91 9.55 -11.71 0.60
N CYS A 92 8.89 -12.84 0.83
CA CYS A 92 9.07 -13.62 2.06
C CYS A 92 10.45 -14.29 2.13
N ARG A 93 11.00 -14.45 3.35
CA ARG A 93 12.28 -15.13 3.63
C ARG A 93 12.07 -16.24 4.68
N GLY A 94 12.99 -17.20 4.72
CA GLY A 94 12.99 -18.30 5.70
C GLY A 94 11.64 -19.01 5.81
N LYS A 95 11.23 -19.32 7.06
CA LYS A 95 9.99 -20.05 7.34
C LYS A 95 8.74 -19.36 6.79
N ALA A 96 8.75 -18.03 6.66
CA ALA A 96 7.62 -17.30 6.08
C ALA A 96 7.46 -17.58 4.58
N ARG A 97 8.56 -17.82 3.86
CA ARG A 97 8.49 -18.34 2.48
C ARG A 97 8.12 -19.81 2.48
N ASP A 98 8.80 -20.62 3.28
CA ASP A 98 8.64 -22.09 3.26
C ASP A 98 7.20 -22.51 3.56
N ALA A 99 6.55 -21.84 4.52
CA ALA A 99 5.16 -22.09 4.90
C ALA A 99 4.13 -21.80 3.79
N ILE A 100 4.48 -21.00 2.77
CA ILE A 100 3.60 -20.68 1.63
C ILE A 100 4.11 -21.25 0.29
N GLU A 101 5.25 -21.96 0.28
CA GLU A 101 5.93 -22.43 -0.93
C GLU A 101 4.98 -23.26 -1.83
N GLU A 102 4.20 -24.15 -1.23
CA GLU A 102 3.23 -25.06 -1.88
C GLU A 102 1.87 -24.43 -2.23
N CYS A 103 1.56 -23.22 -1.76
CA CYS A 103 0.31 -22.53 -2.16
C CYS A 103 0.25 -22.23 -3.68
N VAL A 104 1.38 -22.42 -4.40
CA VAL A 104 1.48 -22.39 -5.86
C VAL A 104 0.64 -23.48 -6.54
N MET A 105 0.36 -24.60 -5.86
CA MET A 105 -0.39 -25.75 -6.40
C MET A 105 -1.91 -25.55 -6.34
N LEU A 106 -2.38 -24.50 -5.65
CA LEU A 106 -3.79 -24.18 -5.49
C LEU A 106 -4.31 -23.35 -6.70
N PRO A 107 -5.64 -23.34 -6.95
CA PRO A 107 -6.26 -22.33 -7.83
C PRO A 107 -5.78 -20.92 -7.45
N LYS A 108 -5.47 -20.08 -8.43
CA LYS A 108 -4.69 -18.84 -8.24
C LYS A 108 -5.24 -17.92 -7.13
N GLU A 109 -6.56 -17.80 -7.10
CA GLU A 109 -7.34 -16.98 -6.15
C GLU A 109 -7.28 -17.56 -4.73
N LEU A 110 -7.26 -18.91 -4.62
CA LEU A 110 -7.09 -19.63 -3.36
C LEU A 110 -5.62 -19.64 -2.90
N GLY A 111 -4.67 -19.66 -3.83
CA GLY A 111 -3.23 -19.63 -3.55
C GLY A 111 -2.79 -18.33 -2.86
N ILE A 112 -3.19 -17.17 -3.38
CA ILE A 112 -2.88 -15.88 -2.73
C ILE A 112 -3.60 -15.70 -1.39
N SER A 113 -4.86 -16.12 -1.27
CA SER A 113 -5.63 -15.98 -0.02
C SER A 113 -5.08 -16.90 1.06
N ARG A 114 -4.92 -18.21 0.79
CA ARG A 114 -4.35 -19.14 1.78
C ARG A 114 -2.92 -18.80 2.18
N ALA A 115 -2.10 -18.26 1.27
CA ALA A 115 -0.77 -17.77 1.63
C ALA A 115 -0.83 -16.59 2.62
N ARG A 116 -1.74 -15.62 2.42
CA ARG A 116 -1.93 -14.51 3.37
C ARG A 116 -2.47 -14.99 4.72
N ASP A 117 -3.38 -15.97 4.72
CA ASP A 117 -3.90 -16.57 5.95
C ASP A 117 -2.79 -17.28 6.74
N ILE A 118 -1.96 -18.11 6.10
CA ILE A 118 -0.82 -18.80 6.74
C ILE A 118 0.18 -17.78 7.33
N LEU A 119 0.54 -16.73 6.59
CA LEU A 119 1.43 -15.69 7.11
C LEU A 119 0.81 -14.97 8.32
N LYS A 120 -0.51 -14.74 8.31
CA LYS A 120 -1.24 -14.14 9.44
C LYS A 120 -1.32 -15.08 10.64
N GLU A 121 -1.60 -16.36 10.42
CA GLU A 121 -1.62 -17.44 11.43
C GLU A 121 -0.28 -17.52 12.17
N LEU A 122 0.83 -17.53 11.42
CA LEU A 122 2.18 -17.74 11.98
C LEU A 122 2.84 -16.48 12.54
N PHE A 123 2.75 -15.33 11.85
CA PHE A 123 3.52 -14.12 12.19
C PHE A 123 2.67 -12.88 12.46
N GLY A 124 1.41 -12.88 12.02
CA GLY A 124 0.54 -11.70 11.99
C GLY A 124 -0.52 -11.59 13.07
N GLN A 125 -0.52 -12.47 14.07
CA GLN A 125 -1.51 -12.46 15.15
C GLN A 125 -1.42 -11.14 15.95
N PRO A 126 -2.49 -10.32 16.03
CA PRO A 126 -2.44 -8.97 16.60
C PRO A 126 -1.79 -8.89 17.98
N PHE A 127 -2.19 -9.75 18.91
CA PHE A 127 -1.65 -9.78 20.28
C PHE A 127 -0.15 -10.16 20.34
N HIS A 128 0.33 -11.06 19.46
CA HIS A 128 1.75 -11.39 19.36
C HIS A 128 2.57 -10.21 18.81
N VAL A 129 2.06 -9.52 17.78
CA VAL A 129 2.73 -8.34 17.20
C VAL A 129 2.72 -7.18 18.19
N ALA A 130 1.57 -6.88 18.81
CA ALA A 130 1.42 -5.83 19.81
C ALA A 130 2.39 -6.00 20.98
N ARG A 131 2.44 -7.21 21.55
CA ARG A 131 3.43 -7.56 22.58
C ARG A 131 4.86 -7.37 22.10
N THR A 132 5.21 -7.84 20.89
CA THR A 132 6.57 -7.72 20.34
C THR A 132 6.99 -6.25 20.16
N LEU A 133 6.06 -5.38 19.75
CA LEU A 133 6.29 -3.94 19.62
C LEU A 133 6.51 -3.27 21.00
N ILE A 134 5.74 -3.66 22.02
CA ILE A 134 5.88 -3.14 23.39
C ILE A 134 7.15 -3.66 24.06
N ASP A 135 7.47 -4.95 23.94
CA ASP A 135 8.73 -5.54 24.41
C ASP A 135 9.94 -4.84 23.75
N TRP A 136 9.84 -4.42 22.48
CA TRP A 136 10.87 -3.62 21.81
C TRP A 136 10.97 -2.19 22.37
N VAL A 137 9.85 -1.49 22.57
CA VAL A 137 9.83 -0.16 23.22
C VAL A 137 10.49 -0.23 24.61
N LEU A 138 10.17 -1.26 25.41
CA LEU A 138 10.77 -1.48 26.73
C LEU A 138 12.27 -1.82 26.65
N ALA A 139 12.71 -2.52 25.59
CA ALA A 139 14.13 -2.78 25.35
C ALA A 139 14.91 -1.51 24.97
N GLU A 140 14.35 -0.64 24.13
CA GLU A 140 14.96 0.65 23.79
C GLU A 140 14.95 1.61 25.00
N ALA A 141 13.89 1.60 25.82
CA ALA A 141 13.82 2.37 27.06
C ALA A 141 14.93 1.96 28.05
N ARG A 142 15.21 0.66 28.20
CA ARG A 142 16.31 0.15 29.05
C ARG A 142 17.69 0.63 28.60
N LYS A 143 17.94 0.74 27.29
CA LYS A 143 19.17 1.37 26.78
C LYS A 143 19.19 2.86 27.13
N ALA A 144 18.02 3.51 27.06
CA ALA A 144 17.92 4.95 27.18
C ALA A 144 18.37 5.52 28.53
N ARG A 145 18.21 4.73 29.59
CA ARG A 145 18.75 4.99 30.93
C ARG A 145 20.25 5.30 30.96
N ASN A 146 21.02 4.76 30.01
CA ASN A 146 22.49 4.76 30.05
C ASN A 146 23.12 5.72 29.03
N GLU A 147 22.39 6.18 28.00
CA GLU A 147 22.92 6.95 26.88
C GLU A 147 21.98 8.12 26.51
N PRO A 148 22.28 9.40 26.81
CA PRO A 148 21.32 10.49 26.60
C PRO A 148 20.81 10.69 25.16
N LYS A 149 21.57 10.28 24.13
CA LYS A 149 21.18 10.37 22.71
C LYS A 149 20.02 9.43 22.33
N SER A 150 19.76 8.43 23.15
CA SER A 150 18.69 7.44 22.99
C SER A 150 17.26 8.00 23.09
N LEU A 151 17.04 9.09 23.84
CA LEU A 151 15.68 9.52 24.21
C LEU A 151 14.86 9.90 22.97
N VAL A 152 15.51 10.50 21.97
CA VAL A 152 14.92 10.77 20.66
C VAL A 152 14.56 9.47 19.94
N GLN A 153 15.43 8.46 20.00
CA GLN A 153 15.15 7.14 19.41
C GLN A 153 13.98 6.45 20.13
N LEU A 154 13.92 6.51 21.47
CA LEU A 154 12.79 5.98 22.25
C LEU A 154 11.47 6.64 21.85
N VAL A 155 11.41 7.97 21.77
CA VAL A 155 10.20 8.69 21.31
C VAL A 155 9.81 8.27 19.90
N MET A 156 10.75 8.19 18.96
CA MET A 156 10.48 7.69 17.60
C MET A 156 9.97 6.25 17.62
N LYS A 157 10.49 5.37 18.49
CA LYS A 157 10.06 3.97 18.60
C LYS A 157 8.67 3.87 19.21
N MET A 158 8.34 4.67 20.23
CA MET A 158 7.00 4.74 20.81
C MET A 158 5.97 5.28 19.81
N GLN A 159 6.30 6.31 19.02
CA GLN A 159 5.43 6.82 17.96
C GLN A 159 5.15 5.76 16.88
N ASN A 160 6.18 5.07 16.39
CA ASN A 160 6.01 3.98 15.41
C ASN A 160 5.24 2.78 16.00
N CYS A 161 5.47 2.47 17.28
CA CYS A 161 4.73 1.44 18.02
C CYS A 161 3.24 1.80 18.10
N PHE A 162 2.91 3.01 18.57
CA PHE A 162 1.53 3.51 18.66
C PHE A 162 0.80 3.43 17.32
N ILE A 163 1.40 3.94 16.23
CA ILE A 163 0.82 3.89 14.88
C ILE A 163 0.51 2.45 14.45
N ALA A 164 1.43 1.50 14.71
CA ALA A 164 1.22 0.09 14.39
C ALA A 164 0.15 -0.57 15.27
N LEU A 165 0.07 -0.20 16.55
CA LEU A 165 -0.95 -0.70 17.49
C LEU A 165 -2.36 -0.20 17.12
N THR A 166 -2.51 1.07 16.74
CA THR A 166 -3.81 1.62 16.28
C THR A 166 -4.32 0.93 15.02
N GLN A 167 -3.42 0.50 14.11
CA GLN A 167 -3.81 -0.31 12.94
C GLN A 167 -4.33 -1.72 13.29
N MET A 168 -4.14 -2.17 14.53
CA MET A 168 -4.60 -3.48 15.03
C MET A 168 -5.71 -3.37 16.10
N SER A 169 -6.00 -2.16 16.59
CA SER A 169 -6.81 -1.89 17.80
C SER A 169 -6.20 -2.40 19.12
N TYR A 170 -4.89 -2.22 19.28
CA TYR A 170 -4.11 -2.58 20.49
C TYR A 170 -3.40 -1.36 21.14
N GLU A 171 -3.79 -0.14 20.78
CA GLU A 171 -3.20 1.10 21.34
C GLU A 171 -3.41 1.24 22.86
N ALA A 172 -4.43 0.56 23.40
CA ALA A 172 -4.66 0.44 24.84
C ALA A 172 -3.49 -0.22 25.59
N ASP A 173 -2.79 -1.19 24.99
CA ASP A 173 -1.70 -1.94 25.65
C ASP A 173 -0.47 -1.06 25.90
N LEU A 174 -0.20 -0.09 25.00
CA LEU A 174 0.87 0.90 25.18
C LEU A 174 0.47 2.03 26.13
N ASN A 175 -0.82 2.41 26.13
CA ASN A 175 -1.37 3.40 27.05
C ASN A 175 -1.64 2.85 28.46
N ALA A 176 -1.66 1.53 28.65
CA ALA A 176 -1.90 0.91 29.94
C ALA A 176 -0.89 1.40 30.98
N LEU A 177 -1.36 1.81 32.16
CA LEU A 177 -0.55 2.47 33.20
C LEU A 177 0.75 1.71 33.51
N HIS A 178 0.67 0.37 33.64
CA HIS A 178 1.84 -0.47 33.92
C HIS A 178 2.89 -0.47 32.79
N THR A 179 2.49 -0.30 31.53
CA THR A 179 3.38 -0.13 30.38
C THR A 179 4.05 1.24 30.41
N LEU A 180 3.27 2.30 30.68
CA LEU A 180 3.80 3.66 30.80
C LEU A 180 4.79 3.79 31.98
N GLU A 181 4.44 3.29 33.17
CA GLU A 181 5.32 3.22 34.33
C GLU A 181 6.61 2.44 34.04
N ALA A 182 6.50 1.31 33.32
CA ALA A 182 7.66 0.50 32.93
C ALA A 182 8.58 1.24 31.96
N VAL A 183 8.07 2.06 31.03
CA VAL A 183 8.89 2.95 30.20
C VAL A 183 9.52 4.07 31.04
N VAL A 184 8.71 4.78 31.83
CA VAL A 184 9.14 5.93 32.63
C VAL A 184 10.25 5.56 33.62
N ARG A 185 10.21 4.37 34.23
CA ARG A 185 11.27 3.84 35.12
C ARG A 185 12.67 3.78 34.51
N PHE A 186 12.82 3.83 33.19
CA PHE A 186 14.12 3.86 32.52
C PHE A 186 14.55 5.26 32.04
N LEU A 187 13.71 6.28 32.21
CA LEU A 187 14.06 7.67 31.88
C LEU A 187 14.95 8.31 32.97
N PRO A 188 15.67 9.41 32.66
CA PRO A 188 16.30 10.27 33.67
C PRO A 188 15.34 10.74 34.78
N ALA A 189 15.86 10.92 35.99
CA ALA A 189 15.05 11.15 37.20
C ALA A 189 14.24 12.46 37.17
N ASP A 190 14.75 13.51 36.51
CA ASP A 190 14.05 14.77 36.26
C ASP A 190 12.82 14.57 35.36
N ILE A 191 12.92 13.68 34.37
CA ILE A 191 11.80 13.32 33.50
C ILE A 191 10.80 12.44 34.25
N GLN A 192 11.27 11.52 35.11
CA GLN A 192 10.39 10.73 35.98
C GLN A 192 9.57 11.60 36.93
N GLN A 193 10.19 12.58 37.59
CA GLN A 193 9.50 13.51 38.49
C GLN A 193 8.43 14.31 37.73
N ARG A 194 8.78 14.90 36.58
CA ARG A 194 7.85 15.70 35.77
C ARG A 194 6.67 14.87 35.24
N TRP A 195 6.90 13.59 34.90
CA TRP A 195 5.81 12.69 34.53
C TRP A 195 4.88 12.40 35.71
N ALA A 196 5.41 12.19 36.92
CA ALA A 196 4.60 11.95 38.11
C ALA A 196 3.77 13.19 38.51
N GLU A 197 4.32 14.40 38.37
CA GLU A 197 3.61 15.67 38.56
C GLU A 197 2.42 15.80 37.59
N GLU A 198 2.65 15.54 36.30
CA GLU A 198 1.60 15.61 35.27
C GLU A 198 0.56 14.48 35.43
N ALA A 199 0.97 13.26 35.75
CA ALA A 199 0.05 12.14 36.01
C ALA A 199 -0.92 12.44 37.17
N VAL A 200 -0.47 13.14 38.20
CA VAL A 200 -1.33 13.61 39.31
C VAL A 200 -2.31 14.71 38.84
N ILE A 201 -1.91 15.59 37.92
CA ILE A 201 -2.80 16.61 37.33
C ILE A 201 -3.88 15.93 36.46
N ILE A 202 -3.49 14.99 35.61
CA ILE A 202 -4.40 14.22 34.75
C ILE A 202 -5.38 13.40 35.61
N GLY A 203 -4.88 12.68 36.64
CA GLY A 203 -5.71 11.91 37.57
C GLY A 203 -6.74 12.76 38.33
N ARG A 204 -6.37 13.98 38.75
CA ARG A 204 -7.31 14.95 39.35
C ARG A 204 -8.44 15.38 38.39
N SER A 205 -8.25 15.24 37.08
CA SER A 205 -9.29 15.48 36.07
C SER A 205 -10.15 14.25 35.75
N GLY A 206 -10.01 13.15 36.49
CA GLY A 206 -10.78 11.92 36.27
C GLY A 206 -10.39 11.15 35.00
N ARG A 207 -9.15 11.35 34.52
CA ARG A 207 -8.59 10.71 33.33
C ARG A 207 -7.33 9.93 33.68
N GLU A 208 -6.96 8.97 32.84
CA GLU A 208 -5.69 8.25 32.94
C GLU A 208 -4.60 8.91 32.08
N PRO A 209 -3.31 8.82 32.46
CA PRO A 209 -2.20 9.16 31.58
C PRO A 209 -2.22 8.29 30.32
N HIS A 210 -1.94 8.90 29.17
CA HIS A 210 -1.81 8.21 27.88
C HIS A 210 -0.62 8.80 27.10
N PHE A 211 -0.22 8.15 26.01
CA PHE A 211 1.00 8.50 25.26
C PHE A 211 0.87 9.74 24.35
N THR A 212 -0.36 10.11 23.98
CA THR A 212 -0.68 11.12 22.95
C THR A 212 -1.25 12.41 23.53
#